data_AF-A0A7Y5FYL0-F1
#
_entry.id   AF-A0A7Y5FYL0-F1
#
_cell.length_a   1.000
_cell.length_b   1.000
_cell.length_c   1.000
_cell.angle_alpha   90.00
_cell.angle_beta   90.00
_cell.angle_gamma   90.00
#
_symmetry.space_group_name_H-M   'P 1'
#
loop_
_entity.id
_entity.type
_entity.pdbx_description
1 polymer ?
#
loop_
_entity_poly.entity_id
_entity_poly.type
_entity_poly.pdbx_seq_one_letter_code
_entity_poly.pdbx_strand_id
1 'polypeptide(L)'
;MTYDLMPNRCAWCDRVIGPEEEVFGCGAKAMPGIDLSDREGKILPLFLALSRKTVPAIVVPMDSQAKKEGNDLYFVICSESCGQALKQALQMDKDAFGTICLN
;
A
#
# COMPACT_ATOMS: atom_id res chain seq x y z
N MET A 1 -15.78 -14.60 4.76
CA MET A 1 -14.32 -14.64 4.50
C MET A 1 -13.75 -13.28 4.84
N THR A 2 -13.38 -13.08 6.10
CA THR A 2 -12.69 -11.88 6.58
C THR A 2 -11.22 -12.05 6.22
N TYR A 3 -10.71 -11.22 5.31
CA TYR A 3 -9.28 -11.17 5.06
C TYR A 3 -8.60 -10.64 6.33
N ASP A 4 -8.01 -11.53 7.12
CA ASP A 4 -7.01 -11.21 8.14
C ASP A 4 -5.78 -10.65 7.41
N LEU A 5 -5.87 -9.40 6.96
CA LEU A 5 -4.72 -8.66 6.46
C LEU A 5 -3.84 -8.35 7.67
N MET A 6 -2.99 -9.30 8.04
CA MET A 6 -2.10 -9.10 9.18
C MET A 6 -1.02 -8.08 8.80
N PRO A 7 -0.76 -7.06 9.65
CA PRO A 7 0.23 -6.02 9.36
C PRO A 7 1.68 -6.55 9.32
N ASN A 8 1.90 -7.83 9.65
CA ASN A 8 3.20 -8.48 9.58
C ASN A 8 3.43 -9.24 8.27
N ARG A 9 2.68 -8.96 7.20
CA ARG A 9 2.92 -9.56 5.87
C ARG A 9 3.39 -8.51 4.88
N CYS A 10 4.39 -8.88 4.08
CA CYS A 10 4.84 -8.03 2.99
C CYS A 10 3.72 -7.87 1.97
N ALA A 11 3.33 -6.62 1.72
CA ALA A 11 2.30 -6.27 0.77
C ALA A 11 2.60 -6.73 -0.67
N TRP A 12 3.88 -6.94 -0.99
CA TRP A 12 4.29 -7.49 -2.28
C TRP A 12 4.38 -9.02 -2.22
N CYS A 13 5.39 -9.62 -1.58
CA CYS A 13 5.63 -11.06 -1.73
C CYS A 13 4.76 -11.96 -0.83
N ASP A 14 3.88 -11.38 0.01
CA ASP A 14 3.05 -12.08 1.01
C ASP A 14 3.87 -12.88 2.05
N ARG A 15 5.20 -12.68 2.11
CA ARG A 15 6.04 -13.25 3.16
C ARG A 15 5.65 -12.65 4.50
N VAL A 16 5.51 -13.50 5.51
CA VAL A 16 5.45 -13.07 6.90
C VAL A 16 6.78 -12.43 7.29
N ILE A 17 6.72 -11.24 7.86
CA ILE A 17 7.84 -10.50 8.43
C ILE A 17 7.84 -10.79 9.93
N GLY A 18 8.93 -11.37 10.43
CA GLY A 18 9.12 -11.68 11.83
C GLY A 18 9.15 -10.42 12.71
N PRO A 19 8.89 -10.56 14.02
CA PRO A 19 8.80 -9.43 14.95
C PRO A 19 10.13 -8.66 15.12
N GLU A 20 11.26 -9.29 14.82
CA GLU A 20 12.60 -8.68 14.90
C GLU A 20 13.21 -8.37 13.52
N GLU A 21 12.48 -8.65 12.44
CA GLU A 21 12.93 -8.31 11.09
C GLU A 21 12.67 -6.84 10.78
N GLU A 22 13.59 -6.24 10.02
CA GLU A 22 13.41 -4.87 9.54
C GLU A 22 12.18 -4.78 8.62
N VAL A 23 11.32 -3.82 8.92
CA VAL A 23 10.12 -3.52 8.14
C VAL A 23 10.37 -2.23 7.37
N PHE A 24 10.21 -2.29 6.06
CA PHE A 24 10.27 -1.09 5.23
C PHE A 24 8.85 -0.61 4.92
N GLY A 25 8.69 0.70 4.89
CA GLY A 25 7.43 1.33 4.55
C GLY A 25 7.47 1.99 3.18
N CYS A 26 6.40 1.81 2.41
CA CYS A 26 6.23 2.48 1.12
C CYS A 26 4.96 3.33 1.16
N GLY A 27 5.11 4.65 1.07
CA GLY A 27 3.98 5.58 0.99
C GLY A 27 3.46 5.73 -0.44
N ALA A 28 2.15 5.92 -0.58
CA ALA A 28 1.51 6.23 -1.86
C ALA A 28 0.37 7.24 -1.68
N LYS A 29 0.04 7.94 -2.76
CA LYS A 29 -1.06 8.90 -2.80
C LYS A 29 -2.27 8.28 -3.51
N ALA A 30 -3.44 8.53 -2.97
CA ALA A 30 -4.67 8.24 -3.68
C ALA A 30 -4.82 9.24 -4.84
N MET A 31 -5.62 8.88 -5.83
CA MET A 31 -5.93 9.84 -6.88
C MET A 31 -6.80 10.98 -6.37
N PRO A 32 -6.75 12.15 -7.02
CA PRO A 32 -7.73 13.20 -6.78
C PRO A 32 -9.16 12.67 -6.89
N GLY A 33 -10.01 13.02 -5.93
CA GLY A 33 -11.42 12.62 -5.91
C GLY A 33 -11.72 11.28 -5.25
N ILE A 34 -10.70 10.51 -4.84
CA ILE A 34 -10.89 9.33 -3.99
C ILE A 34 -10.96 9.77 -2.53
N ASP A 35 -12.12 9.59 -1.91
CA ASP A 35 -12.31 9.79 -0.47
C ASP A 35 -12.03 8.49 0.29
N LEU A 36 -11.09 8.56 1.24
CA LEU A 36 -10.68 7.44 2.09
C LEU A 36 -11.01 7.67 3.57
N SER A 37 -11.70 8.76 3.94
CA SER A 37 -11.92 9.14 5.34
C SER A 37 -12.64 8.06 6.16
N ASP A 38 -13.63 7.38 5.60
CA ASP A 38 -14.33 6.27 6.28
C ASP A 38 -13.47 5.00 6.46
N ARG A 39 -12.27 5.00 5.89
CA ARG A 39 -11.35 3.85 5.87
C ARG A 39 -10.05 4.11 6.62
N GLU A 40 -9.88 5.27 7.24
CA GLU A 40 -8.68 5.61 8.01
C GLU A 40 -8.31 4.55 9.04
N GLY A 41 -7.02 4.20 9.09
CA GLY A 41 -6.48 3.16 9.97
C GLY A 41 -6.87 1.73 9.58
N LYS A 42 -7.68 1.54 8.53
CA LYS A 42 -8.06 0.21 8.03
C LYS A 42 -7.11 -0.25 6.94
N ILE A 43 -7.04 -1.57 6.77
CA ILE A 43 -6.33 -2.18 5.66
C ILE A 43 -7.35 -2.45 4.55
N LEU A 44 -7.03 -1.99 3.35
CA LEU A 44 -7.81 -2.18 2.14
C LEU A 44 -7.07 -3.13 1.19
N PRO A 45 -7.75 -4.13 0.62
CA PRO A 45 -7.21 -4.89 -0.50
C PRO A 45 -7.22 -4.01 -1.75
N LEU A 46 -6.05 -3.79 -2.33
CA LEU A 46 -5.89 -3.03 -3.56
C LEU A 46 -5.54 -3.98 -4.71
N PHE A 47 -6.40 -4.05 -5.72
CA PHE A 47 -6.16 -4.89 -6.88
C PHE A 47 -5.32 -4.15 -7.92
N LEU A 48 -4.17 -4.72 -8.27
CA LEU A 48 -3.27 -4.29 -9.34
C LEU A 48 -3.53 -5.17 -10.56
N ALA A 49 -4.23 -4.61 -11.54
CA ALA A 49 -4.75 -5.33 -12.70
C ALA A 49 -3.65 -5.82 -13.65
N LEU A 50 -2.60 -5.03 -13.89
CA LEU A 50 -1.50 -5.47 -14.78
C LEU A 50 -0.66 -6.57 -14.15
N SER A 51 -0.48 -6.54 -12.82
CA SER A 51 0.21 -7.59 -12.08
C SER A 51 -0.70 -8.75 -11.68
N ARG A 52 -2.01 -8.65 -11.93
CA ARG A 52 -3.06 -9.60 -11.50
C ARG A 52 -2.94 -9.99 -10.03
N LYS A 53 -2.73 -8.99 -9.17
CA LYS A 53 -2.36 -9.20 -7.77
C LYS A 53 -3.14 -8.28 -6.86
N THR A 54 -3.52 -8.77 -5.68
CA THR A 54 -4.09 -7.94 -4.62
C THR A 54 -3.03 -7.67 -3.58
N VAL A 55 -2.83 -6.41 -3.22
CA VAL A 55 -1.85 -5.98 -2.21
C VAL A 55 -2.58 -5.28 -1.06
N PRO A 56 -2.25 -5.56 0.21
CA PRO A 56 -2.80 -4.83 1.35
C PRO A 56 -2.23 -3.41 1.44
N ALA A 57 -3.11 -2.41 1.44
CA ALA A 57 -2.77 -1.01 1.67
C ALA A 57 -3.37 -0.55 3.00
N ILE A 58 -2.58 0.06 3.87
CA ILE A 58 -3.07 0.72 5.08
C ILE A 58 -3.48 2.13 4.72
N VAL A 59 -4.73 2.51 5.02
CA VAL A 59 -5.16 3.91 4.85
C VAL A 59 -4.57 4.74 5.97
N VAL A 60 -3.81 5.75 5.56
CA VAL A 60 -3.10 6.64 6.46
C VAL A 60 -4.12 7.54 7.20
N PRO A 61 -4.17 7.52 8.54
CA PRO A 61 -5.07 8.41 9.30
C PRO A 61 -4.74 9.88 9.07
N MET A 62 -5.76 10.75 9.10
CA MET A 62 -5.60 12.17 8.76
C MET A 62 -4.59 12.90 9.66
N ASP A 63 -4.52 12.52 10.94
CA ASP A 63 -3.64 13.14 11.94
C ASP A 63 -2.21 12.58 11.96
N SER A 64 -1.88 11.63 11.08
CA SER A 64 -0.57 10.98 11.08
C SER A 64 0.53 11.79 10.37
N GLN A 65 1.78 11.54 10.72
CA GLN A 65 2.95 12.15 10.07
C GLN A 65 3.00 11.83 8.56
N ALA A 66 2.63 10.61 8.17
CA ALA A 66 2.60 10.19 6.77
C ALA A 66 1.58 10.99 5.94
N LYS A 67 0.46 11.41 6.54
CA LYS A 67 -0.52 12.28 5.85
C LYS A 67 0.05 13.68 5.62
N LYS A 68 0.78 14.22 6.59
CA LYS A 68 1.48 15.51 6.47
C LYS A 68 2.56 15.48 5.38
N GLU A 69 3.12 14.30 5.11
CA GLU A 69 4.05 14.03 4.01
C GLU A 69 3.36 13.77 2.66
N GLY A 70 2.02 13.85 2.62
CA GLY A 70 1.22 13.74 1.40
C GLY A 70 0.86 12.30 1.00
N ASN A 71 1.02 11.33 1.91
CA ASN A 71 0.65 9.94 1.66
C ASN A 71 -0.76 9.66 2.16
N ASP A 72 -1.55 8.96 1.34
CA ASP A 72 -2.90 8.50 1.68
C ASP A 72 -2.92 7.00 2.01
N LEU A 73 -1.94 6.27 1.49
CA LEU A 73 -1.78 4.84 1.64
C LEU A 73 -0.37 4.51 2.10
N TYR A 74 -0.24 3.43 2.86
CA TYR A 74 1.02 2.89 3.32
C TYR A 74 1.08 1.39 3.09
N PHE A 75 2.23 0.90 2.67
CA PHE A 75 2.47 -0.52 2.44
C PHE A 75 3.64 -1.00 3.30
N VAL A 76 3.45 -2.16 3.91
CA VAL A 76 4.48 -2.87 4.67
C VAL A 76 5.24 -3.79 3.71
N ILE A 77 6.57 -3.73 3.66
CA ILE A 77 7.38 -4.54 2.75
C ILE A 77 8.62 -5.11 3.48
N CYS A 78 9.07 -6.30 3.07
CA CYS A 78 10.15 -7.02 3.75
C CYS A 78 11.55 -6.71 3.22
N SER A 79 11.67 -5.88 2.18
CA SER A 79 12.93 -5.55 1.51
C SER A 79 12.73 -4.40 0.53
N GLU A 80 13.83 -3.69 0.22
CA GLU A 80 13.84 -2.64 -0.81
C GLU A 80 13.42 -3.17 -2.18
N SER A 81 13.82 -4.39 -2.55
CA SER A 81 13.44 -5.00 -3.84
C SER A 81 11.93 -5.23 -3.96
N CYS A 82 11.28 -5.65 -2.88
CA CYS A 82 9.81 -5.72 -2.82
C CYS A 82 9.17 -4.33 -2.93
N GLY A 83 9.78 -3.31 -2.33
CA GLY A 83 9.34 -1.92 -2.46
C GLY A 83 9.42 -1.40 -3.88
N GLN A 84 10.55 -1.64 -4.58
CA GLN A 84 10.73 -1.24 -5.96
C GLN A 84 9.73 -1.95 -6.89
N ALA A 85 9.53 -3.25 -6.72
CA ALA A 85 8.57 -4.02 -7.51
C ALA A 85 7.13 -3.56 -7.28
N LEU A 86 6.75 -3.28 -6.02
CA LEU A 86 5.44 -2.71 -5.68
C LEU A 86 5.27 -1.32 -6.30
N LYS A 87 6.28 -0.45 -6.19
CA LYS A 87 6.25 0.90 -6.79
C LYS A 87 6.08 0.83 -8.30
N GLN A 88 6.82 -0.06 -8.97
CA GLN A 88 6.69 -0.26 -10.41
C GLN A 88 5.28 -0.74 -10.78
N ALA A 89 4.73 -1.73 -10.06
CA ALA A 89 3.39 -2.25 -10.33
C ALA A 89 2.30 -1.18 -10.16
N LEU A 90 2.37 -0.40 -9.08
CA LEU A 90 1.46 0.73 -8.83
C LEU A 90 1.57 1.79 -9.93
N GLN A 91 2.77 2.06 -10.42
CA GLN A 91 3.01 3.04 -11.49
C GLN A 91 2.45 2.54 -12.84
N MET A 92 2.66 1.28 -13.17
CA MET A 92 2.10 0.71 -14.40
C MET A 92 0.57 0.73 -14.40
N ASP A 93 -0.06 0.36 -13.27
CA ASP A 93 -1.51 0.40 -13.13
C ASP A 93 -2.05 1.84 -13.18
N LYS A 94 -1.34 2.79 -12.58
CA LYS A 94 -1.62 4.23 -12.74
C LYS A 94 -1.62 4.64 -14.19
N ASP A 95 -0.58 4.29 -14.95
CA ASP A 95 -0.41 4.76 -16.32
C ASP A 95 -1.42 4.11 -17.27
N ALA A 96 -1.82 2.86 -17.01
CA ALA A 96 -2.77 2.13 -17.84
C ALA A 96 -4.24 2.46 -17.53
N PHE A 97 -4.59 2.66 -16.25
CA PHE A 97 -5.98 2.76 -15.82
C PHE A 97 -6.32 4.10 -15.16
N GLY A 98 -5.31 4.93 -14.87
CA GLY A 98 -5.49 6.16 -14.12
C GLY A 98 -6.22 5.88 -12.82
N THR A 99 -5.74 4.93 -12.00
CA THR A 99 -6.44 4.47 -10.77
C THR A 99 -5.71 4.82 -9.46
N ILE A 100 -4.40 5.14 -9.46
CA ILE A 100 -3.59 5.41 -8.23
C ILE A 100 -2.44 6.40 -8.52
N CYS A 101 -2.00 7.28 -7.60
CA CYS A 101 -0.84 8.17 -7.81
C CYS A 101 0.33 7.86 -6.86
N LEU A 102 1.48 7.42 -7.37
CA LEU A 102 2.71 7.40 -6.55
C LEU A 102 3.37 8.78 -6.52
N ASN A 103 3.98 9.11 -5.38
CA ASN A 103 4.98 10.19 -5.25
C ASN A 103 6.37 9.71 -5.72
#